data_AF-A0A967R292-F1
#
_entry.id   AF-A0A967R292-F1
#
_cell.length_a   1.000
_cell.length_b   1.000
_cell.length_c   1.000
_cell.angle_alpha   90.00
_cell.angle_beta   90.00
_cell.angle_gamma   90.00
#
_symmetry.space_group_name_H-M   'P 1'
#
loop_
_entity.id
_entity.type
_entity.pdbx_description
1 polymer ?
#
loop_
_entity_poly.entity_id
_entity_poly.type
_entity_poly.pdbx_seq_one_letter_code
_entity_poly.pdbx_strand_id
1 'polypeptide(L)' 'SYLIYTSGTTGPPKGALHAHRSVFGRLPAFELYYELFPQPGDRIWTPADWAWIGGLMDVLIPAWYFGAPVVTAPR' A
#
# COMPACT_ATOMS: atom_id res chain seq x y z
N SER A 1 3.87 -11.15 -6.02
CA SER A 1 5.18 -10.65 -5.63
C SER A 1 5.35 -9.36 -6.38
N TYR A 2 6.08 -8.42 -5.80
CA TYR A 2 6.28 -7.11 -6.42
C TYR A 2 7.71 -6.64 -6.16
N LEU A 3 8.22 -5.80 -7.05
CA LEU A 3 9.57 -5.26 -7.00
C LEU A 3 9.48 -3.74 -6.94
N ILE A 4 9.99 -3.14 -5.87
CA ILE A 4 10.08 -1.69 -5.74
C ILE A 4 11.52 -1.26 -5.93
N TYR A 5 11.73 -0.31 -6.84
CA TYR A 5 13.03 0.32 -7.04
C TYR A 5 13.19 1.52 -6.10
N THR A 6 14.38 1.64 -5.53
CA THR A 6 14.78 2.78 -4.70
C THR A 6 16.01 3.45 -5.30
N SER A 7 16.16 4.76 -5.11
CA SER A 7 17.22 5.56 -5.77
C SER A 7 18.63 5.03 -5.51
N GLY A 8 18.91 4.56 -4.28
CA GLY A 8 20.23 4.09 -3.88
C GLY A 8 21.24 5.25 -3.76
N THR A 9 22.11 5.20 -2.75
CA THR A 9 23.14 6.25 -2.54
C THR A 9 24.46 5.97 -3.24
N THR A 10 24.60 4.79 -3.86
CA THR A 10 25.90 4.22 -4.28
C THR A 10 25.96 3.85 -5.76
N GLY A 11 24.98 4.26 -6.57
CA GLY A 11 24.93 3.92 -8.00
C GLY A 11 23.51 3.77 -8.53
N PRO A 12 23.29 2.93 -9.55
CA PRO A 12 21.97 2.70 -10.13
C PRO A 12 20.91 2.27 -9.11
N PRO A 13 19.61 2.54 -9.39
CA PRO A 13 18.52 2.13 -8.53
C PRO A 13 18.53 0.63 -8.22
N LYS A 14 18.22 0.28 -6.97
CA LYS A 14 18.20 -1.11 -6.48
C LYS A 14 16.76 -1.57 -6.27
N GLY A 15 16.46 -2.78 -6.74
CA GLY A 15 15.15 -3.42 -6.59
C GLY A 15 15.04 -4.21 -5.29
N ALA A 16 14.01 -3.95 -4.51
CA ALA A 16 13.62 -4.74 -3.34
C ALA A 16 12.46 -5.68 -3.70
N LEU A 17 12.75 -6.98 -3.81
CA LEU A 17 11.75 -8.00 -4.15
C LEU A 17 10.97 -8.40 -2.89
N HIS A 18 9.65 -8.28 -2.96
CA HIS A 18 8.73 -8.63 -1.89
C HIS A 18 7.92 -9.87 -2.25
N ALA A 19 7.91 -10.85 -1.35
CA ALA A 19 7.08 -12.05 -1.48
C ALA A 19 5.59 -11.69 -1.40
N HIS A 20 4.72 -12.42 -2.09
CA HIS A 20 3.25 -12.23 -1.99
C HIS A 20 2.75 -12.13 -0.54
N ARG A 21 3.30 -12.96 0.36
CA ARG A 21 2.91 -13.01 1.78
C ARG A 21 3.27 -11.75 2.57
N SER A 22 4.08 -10.84 2.05
CA SER A 22 4.42 -9.59 2.76
C SER A 22 3.18 -8.73 3.06
N VAL A 23 2.14 -8.86 2.23
CA VAL A 23 0.85 -8.16 2.42
C VAL A 23 0.24 -8.49 3.77
N PHE A 24 0.21 -9.77 4.16
CA PHE A 24 -0.41 -10.21 5.41
C PHE A 24 0.26 -9.61 6.65
N GLY A 25 1.58 -9.38 6.60
CA GLY A 25 2.30 -8.72 7.69
C GLY A 25 1.94 -7.24 7.86
N ARG A 26 1.36 -6.60 6.84
CA ARG A 26 0.96 -5.18 6.89
C ARG A 26 -0.47 -4.98 7.41
N LEU A 27 -1.35 -5.97 7.25
CA LEU A 27 -2.78 -5.84 7.55
C LEU A 27 -3.08 -5.42 9.00
N PRO A 28 -2.48 -6.01 10.05
CA PRO A 28 -2.83 -5.64 11.42
C PRO A 28 -2.50 -4.17 11.75
N ALA A 29 -1.39 -3.67 11.21
CA ALA A 29 -1.00 -2.27 11.38
C ALA A 29 -1.96 -1.33 10.63
N PHE A 30 -2.43 -1.75 9.45
CA PHE A 30 -3.41 -0.99 8.67
C PHE A 30 -4.76 -0.93 9.38
N GLU A 31 -5.29 -2.07 9.83
CA GLU A 31 -6.55 -2.14 10.59
C GLU A 31 -6.48 -1.22 11.82
N LEU A 32 -5.41 -1.32 12.61
CA LEU A 32 -5.24 -0.50 13.82
C LEU A 32 -5.10 1.00 13.50
N TYR A 33 -4.38 1.36 12.44
CA TYR A 33 -4.16 2.76 12.06
C TYR A 33 -5.46 3.43 11.59
N TYR A 34 -6.34 2.67 10.94
CA TYR A 34 -7.63 3.15 10.42
C TYR A 34 -8.82 2.72 11.30
N GLU A 35 -8.67 2.83 12.62
CA GLU A 35 -9.75 2.63 13.60
C GLU A 35 -10.45 1.25 13.53
N LEU A 36 -9.64 0.19 13.41
CA LEU A 36 -10.12 -1.20 13.21
C LEU A 36 -10.93 -1.34 11.93
N PHE A 37 -10.39 -0.81 10.84
CA PHE A 37 -10.90 -0.97 9.47
C PHE A 37 -11.06 -2.45 9.08
N PRO A 38 -12.02 -2.82 8.22
CA PRO A 38 -13.07 -1.99 7.64
C PRO A 38 -14.33 -1.91 8.51
N GLN A 39 -14.99 -0.77 8.49
CA GLN A 39 -16.37 -0.58 8.94
C GLN A 39 -17.34 -0.51 7.75
N PRO A 40 -18.65 -0.79 7.96
CA PRO A 40 -19.64 -0.69 6.89
C PRO A 40 -19.68 0.71 6.26
N GLY A 41 -19.44 0.79 4.95
CA GLY A 41 -19.49 2.03 4.18
C GLY A 41 -18.15 2.76 4.04
N ASP A 42 -17.08 2.22 4.62
CA ASP A 42 -15.75 2.82 4.53
C ASP A 42 -15.26 2.99 3.08
N ARG A 43 -14.56 4.10 2.87
CA ARG A 43 -13.80 4.41 1.66
C ARG A 43 -12.50 5.05 2.09
N ILE A 44 -11.39 4.60 1.54
CA ILE A 44 -10.08 5.17 1.86
C ILE A 44 -9.63 6.11 0.74
N TRP A 45 -8.94 7.19 1.10
CA TRP A 45 -8.39 8.13 0.14
C TRP A 45 -6.87 8.12 0.20
N THR A 46 -6.22 8.24 -0.96
CA THR A 46 -4.79 8.50 -1.04
C THR A 46 -4.44 9.42 -2.21
N PRO A 47 -3.60 10.45 -2.00
CA PRO A 47 -3.02 11.25 -3.08
C PRO A 47 -1.75 10.61 -3.64
N ALA A 48 -1.25 9.54 -3.00
CA ALA A 48 0.05 8.98 -3.31
C ALA A 48 0.01 8.15 -4.59
N ASP A 49 1.04 8.31 -5.41
CA ASP A 49 1.24 7.50 -6.61
C ASP A 49 1.43 6.01 -6.27
N TRP A 50 0.94 5.14 -7.13
CA TRP A 50 0.93 3.69 -6.91
C TRP A 50 2.25 3.01 -7.26
N ALA A 51 3.19 3.70 -7.92
CA ALA A 51 4.57 3.24 -8.08
C ALA A 51 5.41 3.47 -6.81
N TRP A 52 4.94 4.32 -5.89
CA TRP A 52 5.58 4.51 -4.59
C TRP A 52 5.06 3.49 -3.57
N ILE A 53 5.98 2.93 -2.77
CA ILE A 53 5.68 1.85 -1.81
C ILE A 53 4.56 2.24 -0.83
N GLY A 54 4.53 3.48 -0.35
CA GLY A 54 3.49 3.88 0.60
C GLY A 54 2.11 3.98 -0.04
N GLY A 55 2.00 4.47 -1.27
CA GLY A 55 0.72 4.49 -1.99
C GLY A 55 0.20 3.08 -2.26
N LEU A 56 1.09 2.20 -2.72
CA LEU A 56 0.75 0.82 -3.06
C LEU A 56 0.44 -0.04 -1.83
N MET A 57 1.33 -0.06 -0.83
CA MET A 57 1.31 -1.04 0.25
C MET A 57 0.71 -0.51 1.55
N ASP A 58 0.59 0.80 1.73
CA ASP A 58 0.04 1.38 2.97
C ASP A 58 -1.44 1.71 2.80
N VAL A 59 -1.92 1.83 1.56
CA VAL A 59 -3.33 2.14 1.27
C VAL A 59 -3.94 1.18 0.27
N LEU A 60 -3.44 1.14 -0.98
CA LEU A 60 -4.15 0.49 -2.08
C LEU A 60 -4.36 -1.02 -1.86
N ILE A 61 -3.28 -1.76 -1.61
CA ILE A 61 -3.33 -3.22 -1.46
C ILE A 61 -4.10 -3.64 -0.19
N PRO A 62 -3.87 -3.07 1.00
CA PRO A 62 -4.66 -3.41 2.18
C PRO A 62 -6.16 -3.10 2.02
N ALA A 63 -6.52 -1.95 1.44
CA ALA A 63 -7.92 -1.61 1.23
C ALA A 63 -8.61 -2.59 0.27
N TRP A 64 -7.95 -2.96 -0.83
CA TRP A 64 -8.46 -3.96 -1.76
C TRP A 64 -8.52 -5.37 -1.17
N TYR A 65 -7.61 -5.71 -0.24
CA TYR A 65 -7.70 -6.96 0.50
C TYR A 65 -9.03 -7.07 1.27
N PHE A 66 -9.50 -5.96 1.84
CA PHE A 66 -10.80 -5.87 2.53
C PHE A 66 -11.99 -5.58 1.61
N GLY A 67 -11.78 -5.46 0.29
CA GLY A 67 -12.83 -5.13 -0.68
C GLY A 67 -13.32 -3.68 -0.61
N ALA A 68 -12.57 -2.79 0.04
CA ALA A 68 -12.96 -1.40 0.23
C ALA A 68 -12.60 -0.53 -0.99
N PRO A 69 -13.47 0.43 -1.38
CA PRO A 69 -13.14 1.40 -2.41
C PRO A 69 -11.97 2.30 -2.03
N VAL A 70 -11.09 2.59 -3.00
CA VAL A 70 -10.01 3.57 -2.89
C VAL A 70 -10.33 4.77 -3.76
N VAL A 71 -10.35 5.96 -3.17
CA VAL A 71 -10.52 7.25 -3.86
C VAL A 71 -9.14 7.86 -4.08
N THR A 72 -8.83 8.28 -5.31
CA THR A 72 -7.56 8.92 -5.64
C THR A 72 -7.76 10.34 -6.15
N ALA A 73 -6.72 11.15 -6.04
CA ALA A 73 -6.69 12.42 -6.76
C ALA A 73 -6.76 12.17 -8.29
N PRO A 74 -7.32 13.10 -9.08
CA PRO A 74 -7.16 13.10 -10.52
C PRO A 74 -5.67 13.11 -10.89
N ARG A 75 -5.33 12.55 -12.05
CA ARG A 75 -4.00 12.73 -12.63
C ARG A 75 -3.79 14.17 -13.11
#